data_AF-A0A496AT54-F1
#
_entry.id   AF-A0A496AT54-F1
#
_cell.length_a   1.000
_cell.length_b   1.000
_cell.length_c   1.000
_cell.angle_alpha   90.00
_cell.angle_beta   90.00
_cell.angle_gamma   90.00
#
_symmetry.space_group_name_H-M   'P 1'
#
loop_
_entity.id
_entity.type
_entity.pdbx_description
1 polymer ?
#
loop_
_entity_poly.entity_id
_entity_poly.type
_entity_poly.pdbx_seq_one_letter_code
_entity_poly.pdbx_strand_id
1 'polypeptide(L)'
;MHESGEVEFITVRALCCCKKGSFVIHYNEEEPQVYIETTVASHLVARPTRDAKMAAWQRETRRFWHDYANRFEFVTSDVVLNEAGRGDAAAANLRLAALAELTVLEALPKADELCYNLLDAGAIPRSSHPDAEHIAIAAVHGVAYLATWNYKHLLNVDKQQLINEVCEAAGFRPVVICTPSELMEAFVMKETPEKHTETELDFDPATYTNPVLEECYRIKREINAEFKTTREYGDYLRAQSAKWKKLGWKYRSGPPRRVDNPREEEETEQ
;
A
#
# COMPACT_ATOMS: atom_id res chain seq x y z
N MET A 1 4.82 32.08 -32.94
CA MET A 1 3.64 31.23 -32.78
C MET A 1 4.06 29.99 -32.03
N HIS A 2 3.43 29.79 -30.86
CA HIS A 2 3.38 28.60 -30.00
C HIS A 2 4.67 28.01 -29.43
N GLU A 3 4.67 27.40 -28.25
CA GLU A 3 4.03 27.63 -26.93
C GLU A 3 4.67 26.57 -26.01
N SER A 4 4.98 26.98 -24.78
CA SER A 4 5.06 26.20 -23.53
C SER A 4 5.14 24.67 -23.54
N GLY A 5 6.10 24.15 -22.76
CA GLY A 5 6.09 22.79 -22.23
C GLY A 5 7.12 22.61 -21.10
N GLU A 6 6.96 23.37 -20.02
CA GLU A 6 7.59 23.06 -18.73
C GLU A 6 7.00 21.74 -18.21
N VAL A 7 7.87 20.76 -17.94
CA VAL A 7 7.53 19.61 -17.09
C VAL A 7 8.43 19.72 -15.87
N GLU A 8 7.88 20.35 -14.83
CA GLU A 8 8.50 20.50 -13.52
C GLU A 8 8.10 19.28 -12.67
N PHE A 9 9.05 18.38 -12.38
CA PHE A 9 9.02 17.53 -11.20
C PHE A 9 10.46 17.32 -10.70
N ILE A 10 10.93 18.32 -9.95
CA ILE A 10 12.16 18.25 -9.16
C ILE A 10 11.75 17.93 -7.73
N THR A 11 12.04 16.72 -7.22
CA THR A 11 12.19 16.54 -5.77
C THR A 11 13.66 16.72 -5.42
N VAL A 12 14.03 17.90 -4.92
CA VAL A 12 15.35 18.17 -4.33
C VAL A 12 15.15 18.64 -2.89
N ARG A 13 15.73 17.90 -1.95
CA ARG A 13 16.30 18.51 -0.74
C ARG A 13 17.75 18.05 -0.65
N ALA A 14 18.64 18.87 -1.22
CA ALA A 14 20.07 18.82 -0.96
C ALA A 14 20.31 19.23 0.49
N LEU A 15 20.95 18.36 1.29
CA LEU A 15 21.58 18.84 2.52
C LEU A 15 22.85 19.61 2.14
N CYS A 16 22.80 20.92 2.32
CA CYS A 16 23.94 21.80 2.16
C CYS A 16 24.88 21.63 3.37
N CYS A 17 26.02 20.97 3.18
CA CYS A 17 27.20 21.20 4.01
C CYS A 17 28.37 21.54 3.10
N CYS A 18 28.74 22.82 3.10
CA CYS A 18 29.80 23.37 2.27
C CYS A 18 31.17 22.90 2.79
N LYS A 19 31.93 22.18 1.95
CA LYS A 19 33.35 22.44 1.67
C LYS A 19 33.90 21.51 0.57
N LYS A 20 34.23 22.14 -0.57
CA LYS A 20 35.13 21.69 -1.64
C LYS A 20 34.70 20.50 -2.51
N GLY A 21 34.04 20.83 -3.63
CA GLY A 21 34.54 20.45 -4.96
C GLY A 21 34.72 18.97 -5.26
N SER A 22 33.74 18.14 -4.95
CA SER A 22 33.44 16.91 -5.70
C SER A 22 31.98 16.56 -5.40
N PHE A 23 31.11 16.63 -6.40
CA PHE A 23 29.72 16.20 -6.26
C PHE A 23 29.69 14.68 -6.29
N VAL A 24 29.73 14.08 -5.10
CA VAL A 24 29.30 12.69 -4.93
C VAL A 24 27.84 12.75 -4.52
N ILE A 25 26.95 12.40 -5.44
CA ILE A 25 25.53 12.18 -5.15
C ILE A 25 25.49 10.87 -4.38
N HIS A 26 25.25 10.93 -3.07
CA HIS A 26 24.91 9.75 -2.31
C HIS A 26 23.42 9.46 -2.56
N TYR A 27 23.13 8.48 -3.40
CA TYR A 27 21.82 7.83 -3.42
C TYR A 27 21.68 7.09 -2.09
N ASN A 28 20.61 7.32 -1.32
CA ASN A 28 20.31 6.42 -0.22
C ASN A 28 19.94 5.07 -0.87
N GLU A 29 20.88 4.12 -0.78
CA GLU A 29 20.79 2.74 -1.24
C GLU A 29 19.86 1.92 -0.33
N GLU A 30 18.60 2.34 -0.15
CA GLU A 30 17.59 1.48 0.49
C GLU A 30 16.61 0.99 -0.58
N GLU A 31 16.41 -0.33 -0.60
CA GLU A 31 15.44 -0.96 -1.49
C GLU A 31 14.06 -0.33 -1.27
N PRO A 32 13.36 0.09 -2.35
CA PRO A 32 12.06 0.72 -2.20
C PRO A 32 11.09 -0.24 -1.49
N GLN A 33 10.33 0.29 -0.54
CA GLN A 33 9.35 -0.49 0.18
C GLN A 33 8.08 -0.72 -0.65
N VAL A 34 7.54 -1.93 -0.57
CA VAL A 34 6.26 -2.29 -1.17
C VAL A 34 5.32 -2.83 -0.10
N TYR A 35 4.21 -2.13 0.12
CA TYR A 35 3.13 -2.59 0.97
C TYR A 35 2.35 -3.70 0.26
N ILE A 36 2.33 -4.89 0.85
CA ILE A 36 1.60 -6.05 0.35
C ILE A 36 0.18 -6.04 0.93
N GLU A 37 -0.81 -5.76 0.09
CA GLU A 37 -2.23 -5.83 0.44
C GLU A 37 -2.74 -7.30 0.39
N THR A 38 -3.81 -7.60 1.14
CA THR A 38 -4.33 -8.95 1.36
C THR A 38 -4.64 -9.73 0.07
N THR A 39 -5.10 -9.06 -0.98
CA THR A 39 -5.39 -9.74 -2.26
C THR A 39 -4.13 -10.32 -2.90
N VAL A 40 -2.95 -9.72 -2.72
CA VAL A 40 -1.67 -10.25 -3.20
C VAL A 40 -1.31 -11.51 -2.44
N ALA A 41 -1.32 -11.46 -1.10
CA ALA A 41 -1.08 -12.64 -0.27
C ALA A 41 -2.08 -13.78 -0.57
N SER A 42 -3.33 -13.44 -0.87
CA SER A 42 -4.36 -14.40 -1.23
C SER A 42 -4.10 -15.07 -2.58
N HIS A 43 -3.71 -14.31 -3.62
CA HIS A 43 -3.35 -14.89 -4.92
C HIS A 43 -2.05 -15.69 -4.88
N LEU A 44 -1.11 -15.34 -4.00
CA LEU A 44 0.14 -16.07 -3.82
C LEU A 44 -0.12 -17.53 -3.44
N VAL A 45 -1.00 -17.74 -2.44
CA VAL A 45 -1.25 -19.05 -1.83
C VAL A 45 -2.54 -19.73 -2.31
N ALA A 46 -3.34 -19.06 -3.13
CA ALA A 46 -4.55 -19.63 -3.70
C ALA A 46 -4.24 -20.91 -4.49
N ARG A 47 -5.16 -21.87 -4.44
CA ARG A 47 -5.09 -23.10 -5.22
C ARG A 47 -5.03 -22.75 -6.72
N PRO A 48 -4.25 -23.49 -7.52
CA PRO A 48 -4.26 -23.35 -8.97
C PRO A 48 -5.69 -23.41 -9.51
N THR A 49 -6.00 -22.48 -10.40
CA THR A 49 -7.32 -22.34 -11.02
C THR A 49 -7.24 -22.61 -12.51
N ARG A 50 -8.36 -23.03 -13.09
CA ARG A 50 -8.52 -23.20 -14.55
C ARG A 50 -8.96 -21.91 -15.23
N ASP A 51 -9.40 -20.92 -14.46
CA ASP A 51 -9.67 -19.59 -15.00
C ASP A 51 -8.36 -18.95 -15.45
N ALA A 52 -8.26 -18.63 -16.74
CA ALA A 52 -7.00 -18.19 -17.36
C ALA A 52 -6.49 -16.87 -16.77
N LYS A 53 -7.40 -15.94 -16.45
CA LYS A 53 -7.05 -14.61 -15.93
C LYS A 53 -6.59 -14.70 -14.48
N MET A 54 -7.33 -15.42 -13.65
CA MET A 54 -6.89 -15.68 -12.28
C MET A 54 -5.58 -16.47 -12.23
N ALA A 55 -5.40 -17.44 -13.12
CA ALA A 55 -4.15 -18.19 -13.22
C ALA A 55 -2.98 -17.26 -13.61
N ALA A 56 -3.22 -16.23 -14.44
CA ALA A 56 -2.24 -15.19 -14.73
C ALA A 56 -1.87 -14.38 -13.49
N TRP A 57 -2.85 -13.86 -12.73
CA TRP A 57 -2.58 -13.10 -11.50
C TRP A 57 -1.84 -13.94 -10.45
N GLN A 58 -2.20 -15.21 -10.29
CA GLN A 58 -1.48 -16.12 -9.40
C GLN A 58 -0.03 -16.33 -9.85
N ARG A 59 0.21 -16.48 -11.16
CA ARG A 59 1.56 -16.63 -11.73
C ARG A 59 2.37 -15.35 -11.55
N GLU A 60 1.81 -14.20 -11.87
CA GLU A 60 2.43 -12.88 -11.72
C GLU A 60 2.74 -12.57 -10.26
N THR A 61 1.82 -12.88 -9.34
CA THR A 61 2.06 -12.74 -7.91
C THR A 61 3.21 -13.62 -7.44
N ARG A 62 3.26 -14.89 -7.84
CA ARG A 62 4.37 -15.80 -7.48
C ARG A 62 5.70 -15.32 -8.06
N ARG A 63 5.70 -14.87 -9.31
CA ARG A 63 6.88 -14.30 -9.97
C ARG A 63 7.37 -13.06 -9.23
N PHE A 64 6.48 -12.12 -8.94
CA PHE A 64 6.79 -10.92 -8.15
C PHE A 64 7.39 -11.31 -6.79
N TRP A 65 6.76 -12.26 -6.10
CA TRP A 65 7.19 -12.70 -4.78
C TRP A 65 8.57 -13.35 -4.75
N HIS A 66 8.92 -14.15 -5.77
CA HIS A 66 10.17 -14.89 -5.81
C HIS A 66 11.31 -14.13 -6.49
N ASP A 67 11.03 -13.45 -7.60
CA ASP A 67 12.06 -12.87 -8.46
C ASP A 67 12.42 -11.44 -8.06
N TYR A 68 11.55 -10.75 -7.31
CA TYR A 68 11.73 -9.33 -6.94
C TYR A 68 11.92 -9.09 -5.43
N ALA A 69 11.96 -10.14 -4.61
CA ALA A 69 12.18 -10.02 -3.16
C ALA A 69 13.56 -9.47 -2.77
N ASN A 70 14.51 -9.40 -3.71
CA ASN A 70 15.83 -8.76 -3.54
C ASN A 70 15.91 -7.36 -4.19
N ARG A 71 14.80 -6.86 -4.74
CA ARG A 71 14.70 -5.52 -5.33
C ARG A 71 13.86 -4.58 -4.47
N PHE A 72 13.12 -5.14 -3.52
CA PHE A 72 12.16 -4.44 -2.69
C PHE A 72 12.14 -5.01 -1.28
N GLU A 73 11.94 -4.12 -0.31
CA GLU A 73 11.51 -4.54 1.02
C GLU A 73 9.98 -4.69 1.03
N PHE A 74 9.50 -5.93 1.15
CA PHE A 74 8.07 -6.19 1.33
C PHE A 74 7.66 -5.94 2.78
N VAL A 75 6.62 -5.11 2.94
CA VAL A 75 6.04 -4.74 4.24
C VAL A 75 4.54 -4.99 4.24
N THR A 76 3.93 -5.08 5.42
CA THR A 76 2.49 -5.32 5.58
C THR A 76 1.94 -4.54 6.79
N SER A 77 0.69 -4.71 7.20
CA SER A 77 0.17 -4.12 8.45
C SER A 77 -0.84 -5.03 9.16
N ASP A 78 -1.24 -4.63 10.36
CA ASP A 78 -2.29 -5.32 11.13
C ASP A 78 -3.62 -5.45 10.38
N VAL A 79 -3.92 -4.52 9.46
CA VAL A 79 -5.11 -4.59 8.59
C VAL A 79 -5.04 -5.85 7.74
N VAL A 80 -3.89 -6.07 7.08
CA VAL A 80 -3.65 -7.24 6.23
C VAL A 80 -3.61 -8.51 7.06
N LEU A 81 -2.95 -8.51 8.23
CA LEU A 81 -2.91 -9.70 9.10
C LEU A 81 -4.31 -10.09 9.58
N ASN A 82 -5.14 -9.11 9.94
CA ASN A 82 -6.51 -9.36 10.36
C ASN A 82 -7.35 -9.94 9.21
N GLU A 83 -7.28 -9.36 8.01
CA GLU A 83 -7.98 -9.88 6.83
C GLU A 83 -7.46 -11.26 6.40
N ALA A 84 -6.15 -11.46 6.42
CA ALA A 84 -5.48 -12.71 6.11
C ALA A 84 -5.89 -13.84 7.07
N GLY A 85 -6.19 -13.51 8.33
CA GLY A 85 -6.60 -14.47 9.36
C GLY A 85 -8.06 -14.92 9.30
N ARG A 86 -8.91 -14.35 8.43
CA ARG A 86 -10.35 -14.64 8.36
C ARG A 86 -10.72 -15.59 7.22
N GLY A 87 -11.94 -16.12 7.26
CA GLY A 87 -12.45 -17.04 6.21
C GLY A 87 -12.06 -18.49 6.47
N ASP A 88 -11.84 -19.27 5.41
CA ASP A 88 -11.42 -20.68 5.53
C ASP A 88 -10.10 -20.80 6.30
N ALA A 89 -10.07 -21.65 7.33
CA ALA A 89 -8.95 -21.76 8.25
C ALA A 89 -7.65 -22.24 7.56
N ALA A 90 -7.75 -23.12 6.57
CA ALA A 90 -6.57 -23.58 5.84
C ALA A 90 -6.01 -22.47 4.94
N ALA A 91 -6.87 -21.75 4.23
CA ALA A 91 -6.47 -20.60 3.42
C ALA A 91 -5.92 -19.44 4.28
N ALA A 92 -6.49 -19.19 5.45
CA ALA A 92 -6.00 -18.19 6.40
C ALA A 92 -4.60 -18.53 6.92
N ASN A 93 -4.37 -19.78 7.33
CA ASN A 93 -3.06 -20.24 7.78
C ASN A 93 -1.99 -20.09 6.69
N LEU A 94 -2.32 -20.40 5.44
CA LEU A 94 -1.38 -20.23 4.32
C LEU A 94 -1.03 -18.76 4.08
N ARG A 95 -2.01 -17.85 4.12
CA ARG A 95 -1.77 -16.41 3.95
C ARG A 95 -0.91 -15.85 5.08
N LEU A 96 -1.24 -16.18 6.33
CA LEU A 96 -0.47 -15.74 7.50
C LEU A 96 0.97 -16.30 7.47
N ALA A 97 1.14 -17.56 7.06
CA ALA A 97 2.48 -18.14 6.92
C ALA A 97 3.32 -17.43 5.84
N ALA A 98 2.72 -17.04 4.72
CA ALA A 98 3.42 -16.27 3.69
C ALA A 98 3.82 -14.87 4.17
N LEU A 99 3.01 -14.25 5.02
CA LEU A 99 3.26 -12.90 5.54
C LEU A 99 4.23 -12.85 6.73
N ALA A 100 4.51 -13.99 7.37
CA ALA A 100 5.24 -14.08 8.64
C ALA A 100 6.63 -13.44 8.65
N GLU A 101 7.32 -13.44 7.51
CA GLU A 101 8.66 -12.88 7.39
C GLU A 101 8.67 -11.38 7.08
N LEU A 102 7.52 -10.80 6.72
CA LEU A 102 7.41 -9.39 6.38
C LEU A 102 7.45 -8.51 7.62
N THR A 103 8.02 -7.32 7.46
CA THR A 103 7.94 -6.27 8.48
C THR A 103 6.53 -5.69 8.52
N VAL A 104 5.93 -5.67 9.71
CA VAL A 104 4.59 -5.11 9.94
C VAL A 104 4.71 -3.63 10.30
N LEU A 105 4.02 -2.78 9.55
CA LEU A 105 3.92 -1.35 9.83
C LEU A 105 2.91 -1.12 10.95
N GLU A 106 3.34 -0.40 11.98
CA GLU A 106 2.50 -0.06 13.12
C GLU A 106 1.35 0.88 12.73
N ALA A 107 0.14 0.61 13.25
CA ALA A 107 -0.99 1.53 13.11
C ALA A 107 -0.77 2.77 13.99
N LEU A 108 -0.50 3.91 13.36
CA LEU A 108 -0.23 5.19 14.04
C LEU A 108 -1.50 6.05 14.11
N PRO A 109 -1.66 6.92 15.12
CA PRO A 109 -2.81 7.84 15.19
C PRO A 109 -2.99 8.71 13.94
N LYS A 110 -1.89 9.12 13.29
CA LYS A 110 -1.91 9.85 12.02
C LYS A 110 -2.53 9.05 10.87
N ALA A 111 -2.42 7.71 10.90
CA ALA A 111 -3.05 6.86 9.92
C ALA A 111 -4.58 6.86 10.11
N ASP A 112 -5.07 6.82 11.36
CA ASP A 112 -6.50 6.95 11.66
C ASP A 112 -7.06 8.29 11.14
N GLU A 113 -6.32 9.39 11.32
CA GLU A 113 -6.68 10.72 10.83
C GLU A 113 -6.74 10.77 9.29
N LEU A 114 -5.69 10.27 8.62
CA LEU A 114 -5.66 10.21 7.16
C LEU A 114 -6.74 9.28 6.58
N CYS A 115 -7.00 8.14 7.23
CA CYS A 115 -8.08 7.23 6.88
C CYS A 115 -9.44 7.94 6.95
N TYR A 116 -9.70 8.67 8.04
CA TYR A 116 -10.91 9.48 8.15
C TYR A 116 -11.03 10.49 7.01
N ASN A 117 -9.96 11.22 6.68
CA ASN A 117 -9.96 12.21 5.59
C ASN A 117 -10.26 11.57 4.22
N LEU A 118 -9.68 10.40 3.93
CA LEU A 118 -9.93 9.66 2.69
C LEU A 118 -11.41 9.24 2.55
N LEU A 119 -12.03 8.81 3.65
CA LEU A 119 -13.43 8.41 3.68
C LEU A 119 -14.37 9.62 3.64
N ASP A 120 -14.02 10.71 4.30
CA ASP A 120 -14.83 11.92 4.36
C ASP A 120 -14.87 12.66 3.03
N ALA A 121 -13.72 12.76 2.35
CA ALA A 121 -13.60 13.30 0.99
C ALA A 121 -14.25 12.41 -0.08
N GLY A 122 -14.65 11.18 0.25
CA GLY A 122 -15.20 10.22 -0.70
C GLY A 122 -14.17 9.64 -1.68
N ALA A 123 -12.88 9.77 -1.38
CA ALA A 123 -11.78 9.13 -2.10
C ALA A 123 -11.94 7.60 -2.04
N ILE A 124 -12.32 7.10 -0.87
CA ILE A 124 -12.71 5.70 -0.65
C ILE A 124 -14.17 5.66 -0.13
N PRO A 125 -15.01 4.71 -0.57
CA PRO A 125 -16.36 4.57 -0.02
C PRO A 125 -16.34 4.31 1.49
N ARG A 126 -17.27 4.92 2.25
CA ARG A 126 -17.42 4.67 3.70
C ARG A 126 -17.68 3.19 4.06
N SER A 127 -18.19 2.40 3.12
CA SER A 127 -18.38 0.96 3.26
C SER A 127 -17.11 0.13 3.10
N SER A 128 -15.98 0.77 2.75
CA SER A 128 -14.70 0.15 2.44
C SER A 128 -13.60 0.72 3.35
N HIS A 129 -13.89 0.86 4.65
CA HIS A 129 -12.96 1.38 5.65
C HIS A 129 -11.57 0.69 5.63
N PRO A 130 -11.47 -0.65 5.53
CA PRO A 130 -10.16 -1.31 5.46
C PRO A 130 -9.31 -0.90 4.24
N ASP A 131 -9.95 -0.56 3.12
CA ASP A 131 -9.24 -0.10 1.92
C ASP A 131 -8.62 1.30 2.14
N ALA A 132 -9.29 2.18 2.89
CA ALA A 132 -8.72 3.47 3.28
C ALA A 132 -7.56 3.32 4.28
N GLU A 133 -7.64 2.36 5.21
CA GLU A 133 -6.56 2.08 6.17
C GLU A 133 -5.29 1.55 5.49
N HIS A 134 -5.40 0.69 4.47
CA HIS A 134 -4.23 0.26 3.69
C HIS A 134 -3.46 1.45 3.11
N ILE A 135 -4.17 2.39 2.49
CA ILE A 135 -3.59 3.60 1.91
C ILE A 135 -3.00 4.48 3.01
N ALA A 136 -3.76 4.73 4.08
CA ALA A 136 -3.35 5.64 5.14
C ALA A 136 -2.07 5.15 5.83
N ILE A 137 -2.00 3.87 6.19
CA ILE A 137 -0.81 3.28 6.81
C ILE A 137 0.39 3.37 5.85
N ALA A 138 0.22 3.00 4.57
CA ALA A 138 1.31 3.06 3.60
C ALA A 138 1.84 4.50 3.42
N ALA A 139 0.95 5.49 3.28
CA ALA A 139 1.31 6.89 3.10
C ALA A 139 1.98 7.49 4.35
N VAL A 140 1.46 7.22 5.55
CA VAL A 140 2.05 7.73 6.81
C VAL A 140 3.45 7.18 7.06
N HIS A 141 3.71 5.92 6.69
CA HIS A 141 5.05 5.32 6.78
C HIS A 141 5.98 5.71 5.63
N GLY A 142 5.49 6.43 4.62
CA GLY A 142 6.28 6.86 3.47
C GLY A 142 6.66 5.70 2.53
N VAL A 143 5.83 4.66 2.48
CA VAL A 143 6.03 3.52 1.58
C VAL A 143 5.93 3.99 0.13
N ALA A 144 6.80 3.47 -0.74
CA ALA A 144 6.84 3.89 -2.14
C ALA A 144 5.67 3.32 -2.95
N TYR A 145 5.36 2.03 -2.75
CA TYR A 145 4.36 1.32 -3.54
C TYR A 145 3.36 0.55 -2.66
N LEU A 146 2.11 0.47 -3.10
CA LEU A 146 1.08 -0.40 -2.54
C LEU A 146 0.67 -1.40 -3.62
N ALA A 147 1.04 -2.66 -3.45
CA ALA A 147 0.72 -3.74 -4.38
C ALA A 147 -0.65 -4.35 -4.04
N THR A 148 -1.58 -4.36 -5.00
CA THR A 148 -2.94 -4.91 -4.83
C THR A 148 -3.52 -5.45 -6.14
N TRP A 149 -4.50 -6.35 -6.04
CA TRP A 149 -5.39 -6.76 -7.14
C TRP A 149 -6.82 -6.21 -6.95
N ASN A 150 -7.05 -5.29 -6.01
CA ASN A 150 -8.36 -4.67 -5.77
C ASN A 150 -8.66 -3.59 -6.82
N TYR A 151 -9.15 -4.03 -7.98
CA TYR A 151 -9.60 -3.14 -9.07
C TYR A 151 -10.84 -2.31 -8.74
N LYS A 152 -11.58 -2.70 -7.71
CA LYS A 152 -12.86 -2.06 -7.38
C LYS A 152 -12.68 -0.75 -6.62
N HIS A 153 -11.73 -0.70 -5.71
CA HIS A 153 -11.59 0.41 -4.77
C HIS A 153 -10.21 1.06 -4.77
N LEU A 154 -9.13 0.30 -5.03
CA LEU A 154 -7.76 0.81 -4.92
C LEU A 154 -7.14 1.15 -6.29
N LEU A 155 -7.32 0.32 -7.31
CA LEU A 155 -6.79 0.58 -8.66
C LEU A 155 -7.70 1.44 -9.55
N ASN A 156 -8.81 1.96 -9.02
CA ASN A 156 -9.68 2.83 -9.80
C ASN A 156 -8.99 4.18 -10.05
N VAL A 157 -8.67 4.48 -11.31
CA VAL A 157 -7.87 5.66 -11.71
C VAL A 157 -8.51 6.97 -11.25
N ASP A 158 -9.83 7.11 -11.39
CA ASP A 158 -10.54 8.33 -10.96
C ASP A 158 -10.45 8.53 -9.44
N LYS A 159 -10.43 7.42 -8.67
CA LYS A 159 -10.21 7.46 -7.22
C LYS A 159 -8.77 7.78 -6.86
N GLN A 160 -7.78 7.28 -7.61
CA GLN A 160 -6.36 7.50 -7.31
C GLN A 160 -5.98 8.98 -7.32
N GLN A 161 -6.53 9.76 -8.25
CA GLN A 161 -6.27 11.21 -8.24
C GLN A 161 -6.74 11.85 -6.93
N LEU A 162 -7.98 11.59 -6.51
CA LEU A 162 -8.53 12.15 -5.28
C LEU A 162 -7.81 11.61 -4.02
N ILE A 163 -7.38 10.34 -4.03
CA ILE A 163 -6.55 9.77 -2.96
C ILE A 163 -5.24 10.58 -2.83
N ASN A 164 -4.58 10.86 -3.94
CA ASN A 164 -3.32 11.61 -3.94
C ASN A 164 -3.52 13.03 -3.40
N GLU A 165 -4.57 13.74 -3.85
CA GLU A 165 -4.90 15.08 -3.39
C GLU A 165 -5.15 15.12 -1.87
N VAL A 166 -5.88 14.14 -1.32
CA VAL A 166 -6.13 14.03 0.13
C VAL A 166 -4.84 13.74 0.91
N CYS A 167 -3.98 12.84 0.41
CA CYS A 167 -2.70 12.55 1.04
C CYS A 167 -1.80 13.79 1.08
N GLU A 168 -1.69 14.51 -0.03
CA GLU A 168 -0.87 15.72 -0.14
C GLU A 168 -1.39 16.84 0.76
N ALA A 169 -2.71 17.07 0.78
CA ALA A 169 -3.35 18.04 1.66
C ALA A 169 -3.12 17.72 3.15
N ALA A 170 -3.00 16.44 3.50
CA ALA A 170 -2.68 15.98 4.85
C ALA A 170 -1.15 15.97 5.15
N GLY A 171 -0.32 16.42 4.21
CA GLY A 171 1.14 16.51 4.37
C GLY A 171 1.89 15.19 4.17
N PHE A 172 1.26 14.20 3.55
CA PHE A 172 1.88 12.91 3.23
C PHE A 172 2.18 12.78 1.75
N ARG A 173 3.26 12.10 1.42
CA ARG A 173 3.53 11.70 0.04
C ARG A 173 2.52 10.63 -0.37
N PRO A 174 1.82 10.75 -1.50
CA PRO A 174 0.97 9.68 -1.99
C PRO A 174 1.76 8.40 -2.27
N VAL A 175 1.16 7.26 -1.97
CA VAL A 175 1.70 5.94 -2.31
C VAL A 175 1.31 5.57 -3.74
N VAL A 176 2.23 4.98 -4.50
CA VAL A 176 1.91 4.48 -5.84
C VAL A 176 1.13 3.17 -5.72
N ILE A 177 -0.17 3.20 -6.00
CA ILE A 177 -1.04 2.03 -5.96
C ILE A 177 -0.99 1.33 -7.32
N CYS A 178 -0.53 0.07 -7.33
CA CYS A 178 -0.33 -0.69 -8.55
C CYS A 178 -0.53 -2.19 -8.32
N THR A 179 -0.65 -2.93 -9.42
CA THR A 179 -0.60 -4.39 -9.40
C THR A 179 0.85 -4.88 -9.31
N PRO A 180 1.06 -6.13 -8.86
CA PRO A 180 2.37 -6.77 -8.96
C PRO A 180 2.97 -6.71 -10.38
N SER A 181 2.13 -6.84 -11.41
CA SER A 181 2.56 -6.85 -12.82
C SER A 181 3.04 -5.48 -13.29
N GLU A 182 2.26 -4.44 -13.06
CA GLU A 182 2.65 -3.05 -13.37
C GLU A 182 3.95 -2.67 -12.65
N LEU A 183 4.11 -3.09 -11.40
CA LEU A 183 5.33 -2.81 -10.64
C LEU A 183 6.55 -3.53 -11.22
N MET A 184 6.42 -4.82 -11.57
CA MET A 184 7.50 -5.56 -12.24
C MET A 184 7.87 -4.89 -13.58
N GLU A 185 6.89 -4.51 -14.39
CA GLU A 185 7.13 -3.86 -15.69
C GLU A 185 7.83 -2.51 -15.56
N ALA A 186 7.39 -1.66 -14.64
CA ALA A 186 8.02 -0.37 -14.37
C ALA A 186 9.49 -0.51 -13.93
N PHE A 187 9.87 -1.64 -13.34
CA PHE A 187 11.25 -1.95 -12.97
C PHE A 187 12.05 -2.58 -14.11
N VAL A 188 11.45 -3.47 -14.90
CA VAL A 188 12.08 -4.05 -16.11
C VAL A 188 12.36 -2.97 -17.16
N MET A 189 11.44 -2.02 -17.38
CA MET A 189 11.64 -0.91 -18.32
C MET A 189 12.77 0.05 -17.91
N LYS A 190 13.16 0.06 -16.63
CA LYS A 190 14.35 0.79 -16.15
C LYS A 190 15.66 0.04 -16.42
N GLU A 191 15.62 -1.26 -16.73
CA GLU A 191 16.80 -2.09 -16.99
C GLU A 191 16.99 -2.46 -18.47
N THR A 192 16.00 -2.36 -19.36
CA THR A 192 16.18 -2.46 -20.83
C THR A 192 14.90 -2.06 -21.60
N PRO A 193 14.99 -1.44 -22.81
CA PRO A 193 13.81 -1.07 -23.58
C PRO A 193 13.42 -2.20 -24.54
N GLU A 194 12.58 -3.13 -24.10
CA GLU A 194 11.85 -4.01 -25.03
C GLU A 194 10.34 -3.91 -24.82
N LYS A 195 9.64 -3.62 -25.91
CA LYS A 195 8.19 -3.44 -25.99
C LYS A 195 7.49 -4.79 -25.84
N HIS A 196 6.65 -4.92 -24.83
CA HIS A 196 5.59 -5.92 -24.83
C HIS A 196 4.26 -5.26 -25.21
N THR A 197 3.65 -5.77 -26.26
CA THR A 197 2.28 -5.45 -26.67
C THR A 197 1.33 -6.23 -25.77
N GLU A 198 0.68 -5.54 -24.84
CA GLU A 198 -0.43 -6.13 -24.11
C GLU A 198 -1.66 -6.19 -25.00
N THR A 199 -2.30 -7.37 -25.02
CA THR A 199 -3.59 -7.56 -25.66
C THR A 199 -4.63 -7.19 -24.61
N GLU A 200 -5.20 -6.00 -24.70
CA GLU A 200 -6.37 -5.59 -23.92
C GLU A 200 -7.51 -6.56 -24.24
N LEU A 201 -7.72 -7.54 -23.36
CA LEU A 201 -9.00 -8.23 -23.26
C LEU A 201 -9.93 -7.33 -22.46
N ASP A 202 -11.07 -6.96 -23.07
CA ASP A 202 -12.21 -6.23 -22.50
C ASP A 202 -12.40 -6.56 -21.01
N PHE A 203 -11.89 -5.70 -20.13
CA PHE A 203 -12.00 -5.82 -18.69
C PHE A 203 -13.04 -4.82 -18.20
N ASP A 204 -14.23 -5.32 -17.86
CA ASP A 204 -15.21 -4.57 -17.09
C ASP A 204 -15.09 -4.95 -15.59
N PRO A 205 -14.58 -4.05 -14.73
CA PRO A 205 -14.46 -4.28 -13.29
C PRO A 205 -15.81 -4.51 -12.60
N ALA A 206 -16.93 -4.10 -13.21
CA ALA A 206 -18.26 -4.20 -12.63
C ALA A 206 -18.90 -5.59 -12.82
N THR A 207 -18.46 -6.37 -13.82
CA THR A 207 -19.06 -7.68 -14.14
C THR A 207 -18.14 -8.87 -13.92
N TYR A 208 -16.85 -8.64 -13.66
CA TYR A 208 -15.86 -9.70 -13.46
C TYR A 208 -15.89 -10.27 -12.03
N THR A 209 -16.23 -11.56 -11.91
CA THR A 209 -16.22 -12.28 -10.62
C THR A 209 -14.98 -13.16 -10.48
N ASN A 210 -14.10 -12.82 -9.56
CA ASN A 210 -12.95 -13.64 -9.17
C ASN A 210 -13.19 -14.17 -7.74
N PRO A 211 -13.31 -15.50 -7.51
CA PRO A 211 -13.60 -16.05 -6.18
C PRO A 211 -12.58 -15.69 -5.10
N VAL A 212 -11.31 -15.46 -5.45
CA VAL A 212 -10.30 -14.97 -4.48
C VAL A 212 -10.61 -13.52 -4.08
N LEU A 213 -10.94 -12.67 -5.05
CA LEU A 213 -11.33 -11.29 -4.76
C LEU A 213 -12.67 -11.22 -4.02
N GLU A 214 -13.66 -12.02 -4.41
CA GLU A 214 -14.95 -12.06 -3.72
C GLU A 214 -14.82 -12.46 -2.26
N GLU A 215 -13.93 -13.42 -1.97
CA GLU A 215 -13.61 -13.80 -0.61
C GLU A 215 -12.95 -12.65 0.16
N CYS A 216 -11.99 -11.95 -0.46
CA CYS A 216 -11.36 -10.76 0.14
C CYS A 216 -12.39 -9.65 0.40
N TYR A 217 -13.27 -9.37 -0.57
CA TYR A 217 -14.33 -8.38 -0.42
C TYR A 217 -15.35 -8.78 0.64
N ARG A 218 -15.68 -10.07 0.76
CA ARG A 218 -16.56 -10.57 1.82
C ARG A 218 -15.92 -10.35 3.19
N ILE A 219 -14.65 -10.74 3.37
CA ILE A 219 -13.91 -10.55 4.61
C ILE A 219 -13.85 -9.07 5.00
N LYS A 220 -13.51 -8.19 4.04
CA LYS A 220 -13.47 -6.73 4.25
C LYS A 220 -14.82 -6.17 4.68
N ARG A 221 -15.92 -6.61 4.04
CA ARG A 221 -17.29 -6.21 4.43
C ARG A 221 -17.64 -6.65 5.84
N GLU A 222 -17.27 -7.86 6.23
CA GLU A 222 -17.54 -8.36 7.58
C GLU A 222 -16.74 -7.59 8.64
N ILE A 223 -15.45 -7.36 8.40
CA ILE A 223 -14.62 -6.49 9.28
C ILE A 223 -15.27 -5.12 9.38
N ASN A 224 -15.60 -4.50 8.24
CA ASN A 224 -16.20 -3.17 8.23
C ASN A 224 -17.54 -3.12 8.99
N ALA A 225 -18.33 -4.20 9.00
CA ALA A 225 -19.59 -4.28 9.72
C ALA A 225 -19.41 -4.44 11.25
N GLU A 226 -18.25 -4.89 11.71
CA GLU A 226 -17.96 -5.07 13.14
C GLU A 226 -17.66 -3.75 13.85
N PHE A 227 -17.16 -2.74 13.13
CA PHE A 227 -16.74 -1.45 13.70
C PHE A 227 -17.64 -0.30 13.24
N LYS A 228 -18.04 0.59 14.15
CA LYS A 228 -18.96 1.70 13.84
C LYS A 228 -18.23 3.00 13.55
N THR A 229 -17.01 3.15 14.04
CA THR A 229 -16.21 4.37 13.88
C THR A 229 -14.76 4.05 13.51
N THR A 230 -14.10 5.00 12.81
CA THR A 230 -12.66 4.90 12.50
C THR A 230 -11.81 4.72 13.75
N ARG A 231 -12.16 5.42 14.82
CA ARG A 231 -11.45 5.34 16.10
C ARG A 231 -11.52 3.94 16.71
N GLU A 232 -12.70 3.31 16.73
CA GLU A 232 -12.86 1.94 17.22
C GLU A 232 -12.00 0.95 16.43
N TYR A 233 -11.94 1.10 15.11
CA TYR A 233 -11.10 0.23 14.28
C TYR A 233 -9.60 0.46 14.52
N GLY A 234 -9.15 1.72 14.59
CA GLY A 234 -7.76 2.06 14.92
C GLY A 234 -7.34 1.52 16.29
N ASP A 235 -8.20 1.63 17.31
CA ASP A 235 -7.95 1.07 18.65
C ASP A 235 -7.86 -0.46 18.62
N TYR A 236 -8.72 -1.11 17.84
CA TYR A 236 -8.65 -2.56 17.61
C TYR A 236 -7.35 -2.97 16.93
N LEU A 237 -6.92 -2.27 15.87
CA LEU A 237 -5.66 -2.56 15.17
C LEU A 237 -4.47 -2.45 16.11
N ARG A 238 -4.39 -1.38 16.92
CA ARG A 238 -3.34 -1.22 17.93
C ARG A 238 -3.32 -2.36 18.96
N ALA A 239 -4.50 -2.84 19.38
CA ALA A 239 -4.60 -4.00 20.26
C ALA A 239 -4.13 -5.29 19.57
N GLN A 240 -4.42 -5.47 18.28
CA GLN A 240 -3.86 -6.58 17.49
C GLN A 240 -2.34 -6.46 17.38
N SER A 241 -1.78 -5.26 17.15
CA SER A 241 -0.32 -5.07 17.09
C SER A 241 0.35 -5.58 18.36
N ALA A 242 -0.21 -5.27 19.54
CA ALA A 242 0.32 -5.74 20.81
C ALA A 242 0.29 -7.27 20.95
N LYS A 243 -0.73 -7.93 20.37
CA LYS A 243 -0.85 -9.40 20.34
C LYS A 243 0.18 -10.01 19.40
N TRP A 244 0.31 -9.50 18.18
CA TRP A 244 1.24 -10.02 17.17
C TRP A 244 2.70 -9.79 17.54
N LYS A 245 3.04 -8.64 18.14
CA LYS A 245 4.37 -8.38 18.73
C LYS A 245 4.74 -9.46 19.75
N LYS A 246 3.80 -9.87 20.62
CA LYS A 246 4.03 -10.97 21.59
C LYS A 246 4.22 -12.33 20.91
N LEU A 247 3.66 -12.52 19.72
CA LEU A 247 3.85 -13.72 18.90
C LEU A 247 5.14 -13.68 18.06
N GLY A 248 5.97 -12.65 18.21
CA GLY A 248 7.29 -12.57 17.57
C GLY A 248 7.32 -11.88 16.20
N TRP A 249 6.21 -11.26 15.77
CA TRP A 249 6.17 -10.52 14.50
C TRP A 249 7.07 -9.27 14.57
N LYS A 250 7.80 -9.00 13.48
CA LYS A 250 8.69 -7.84 13.35
C LYS A 250 7.85 -6.59 13.06
N TYR A 251 8.00 -5.55 13.87
CA TYR A 251 7.29 -4.28 13.67
C TYR A 251 8.24 -3.13 13.37
N ARG A 252 7.80 -2.23 12.49
CA ARG A 252 8.42 -0.94 12.25
C ARG A 252 7.49 0.16 12.77
N SER A 253 8.00 0.97 13.69
CA SER A 253 7.36 2.23 14.09
C SER A 253 7.48 3.25 12.97
N GLY A 254 6.55 4.20 12.90
CA GLY A 254 6.60 5.26 11.89
C GLY A 254 7.88 6.10 11.94
N PRO A 255 8.21 6.79 10.84
CA PRO A 255 9.32 7.73 10.83
C PRO A 255 9.13 8.79 11.94
N PRO A 256 10.23 9.26 12.57
CA PRO A 256 10.13 10.31 13.57
C PRO A 256 9.38 11.52 13.00
N ARG A 257 8.56 12.15 13.84
CA ARG A 257 7.67 13.28 13.49
C ARG A 257 8.44 14.24 12.58
N ARG A 258 8.03 14.39 11.32
CA ARG A 258 8.40 15.60 10.56
C ARG A 258 7.75 16.76 11.29
N VAL A 259 8.55 17.52 12.04
CA VAL A 259 8.16 18.80 12.60
C VAL A 259 8.19 19.79 11.44
N ASP A 260 7.20 19.72 10.56
CA ASP A 260 7.05 20.66 9.45
C ASP A 260 6.22 21.87 9.89
N ASN A 261 6.57 22.50 11.02
CA ASN A 261 6.37 23.93 11.30
C ASN A 261 6.99 24.34 12.66
N PRO A 262 7.95 25.28 12.74
CA PRO A 262 8.45 25.84 14.00
C PRO A 262 7.45 26.74 14.75
N ARG A 263 6.15 26.69 14.45
CA ARG A 263 5.15 27.64 14.96
C ARG A 263 4.15 27.08 15.97
N GLU A 264 4.20 25.79 16.28
CA GLU A 264 3.26 25.17 17.24
C GLU A 264 3.87 24.93 18.63
N GLU A 265 5.13 25.27 18.88
CA GLU A 265 5.76 25.10 20.21
C GLU A 265 5.62 26.32 21.14
N GLU A 266 5.01 27.44 20.72
CA GLU A 266 4.90 28.65 21.57
C GLU A 266 3.59 28.80 22.36
N GLU A 267 2.60 27.90 22.25
CA GLU A 267 1.32 28.05 22.99
C GLU A 267 1.15 27.13 24.21
N THR A 268 2.19 26.41 24.65
CA THR A 268 2.14 25.62 25.91
C THR A 268 3.00 26.13 27.05
N GLU A 269 3.56 27.34 26.95
CA GLU A 269 4.12 28.06 28.10
C GLU A 269 3.52 29.46 28.20
N GLN A 270 2.33 29.56 28.82
CA GLN A 270 1.86 30.75 29.52
C GLN A 270 0.77 30.39 30.54
#